data_AF-A0A8T4E649-F1
#
_entry.id   AF-A0A8T4E649-F1
#
_cell.length_a   1.000
_cell.length_b   1.000
_cell.length_c   1.000
_cell.angle_alpha   90.00
_cell.angle_beta   90.00
_cell.angle_gamma   90.00
#
_symmetry.space_group_name_H-M   'P 1'
#
loop_
_entity.id
_entity.type
_entity.pdbx_description
1 polymer ?
#
loop_
_entity_poly.entity_id
_entity_poly.type
_entity_poly.pdbx_seq_one_letter_code
_entity_poly.pdbx_strand_id
1 'polypeptide(L)'
;MSAEAENAFSTTARLILGGPLEGIDSYGPWLMRHLGQERTCNSFFHSKKLRLILQYAFMEKIPSNRILGFDEIKEARQLSLQPANLSTLKGVVGEFAKIALFNLDMRKGEDRNNPETIGVEDTLNTYKSQDAFNSKWVSHTSYTKFAEYSFGCYRLFYSKYCINCYNCVKCTCCFECDSLKECSRAYFCHNCENVHDALFCSNAKNLRYAVCNVPVGKESYERIKAILLTYVLTELKSKKSLEQDIFNIGEK
;
A
#
# COMPACT_ATOMS: atom_id res chain seq x y z
N MET A 1 -6.57 6.23 13.18
CA MET A 1 -7.42 6.36 11.97
C MET A 1 -8.10 7.73 11.94
N SER A 2 -8.08 8.45 10.82
CA SER A 2 -8.91 9.66 10.63
C SER A 2 -10.32 9.27 10.16
N ALA A 3 -11.34 10.01 10.60
CA ALA A 3 -12.72 9.78 10.15
C ALA A 3 -12.88 9.95 8.62
N GLU A 4 -12.03 10.78 8.03
CA GLU A 4 -11.97 11.04 6.60
C GLU A 4 -11.56 9.79 5.81
N ALA A 5 -10.55 9.04 6.29
CA ALA A 5 -10.08 7.80 5.66
C ALA A 5 -11.07 6.63 5.78
N GLU A 6 -11.82 6.58 6.88
CA GLU A 6 -12.86 5.56 7.09
C GLU A 6 -14.12 5.84 6.23
N ASN A 7 -14.61 7.08 6.21
CA ASN A 7 -15.72 7.50 5.34
C ASN A 7 -15.40 7.21 3.86
N ALA A 8 -14.16 7.47 3.48
CA ALA A 8 -13.57 7.12 2.21
C ALA A 8 -13.65 5.61 1.89
N PHE A 9 -13.33 4.73 2.85
CA PHE A 9 -13.33 3.27 2.65
C PHE A 9 -14.75 2.74 2.48
N SER A 10 -15.65 3.15 3.38
CA SER A 10 -17.06 2.77 3.33
C SER A 10 -17.76 3.23 2.05
N THR A 11 -17.48 4.46 1.59
CA THR A 11 -18.02 5.01 0.34
C THR A 11 -17.50 4.26 -0.89
N THR A 12 -16.19 3.96 -0.91
CA THR A 12 -15.55 3.19 -1.99
C THR A 12 -16.17 1.80 -2.07
N ALA A 13 -16.19 1.05 -0.96
CA ALA A 13 -16.81 -0.28 -0.90
C ALA A 13 -18.28 -0.28 -1.37
N ARG A 14 -19.08 0.72 -0.98
CA ARG A 14 -20.49 0.82 -1.40
C ARG A 14 -20.65 0.97 -2.92
N LEU A 15 -19.78 1.77 -3.56
CA LEU A 15 -19.81 2.00 -5.01
C LEU A 15 -19.40 0.76 -5.82
N ILE A 16 -18.59 -0.11 -5.23
CA ILE A 16 -17.87 -1.22 -5.87
C ILE A 16 -18.54 -2.57 -5.59
N LEU A 17 -18.80 -2.87 -4.31
CA LEU A 17 -19.33 -4.14 -3.83
C LEU A 17 -20.86 -4.15 -3.67
N GLY A 18 -21.53 -3.01 -3.93
CA GLY A 18 -22.96 -2.83 -3.68
C GLY A 18 -23.34 -2.63 -2.21
N GLY A 19 -22.36 -2.55 -1.29
CA GLY A 19 -22.61 -2.30 0.12
C GLY A 19 -21.37 -1.80 0.87
N PRO A 20 -21.56 -1.05 1.98
CA PRO A 20 -20.44 -0.53 2.75
C PRO A 20 -19.65 -1.63 3.46
N LEU A 21 -18.36 -1.35 3.64
CA LEU A 21 -17.47 -2.00 4.61
C LEU A 21 -17.07 -0.96 5.65
N GLU A 22 -16.77 -1.40 6.88
CA GLU A 22 -16.50 -0.52 8.02
C GLU A 22 -15.32 -1.05 8.85
N GLY A 23 -14.48 -0.11 9.30
CA GLY A 23 -13.29 -0.33 10.11
C GLY A 23 -12.09 -0.80 9.28
N ILE A 24 -11.48 0.09 8.48
CA ILE A 24 -10.37 -0.26 7.56
C ILE A 24 -9.20 -0.98 8.25
N ASP A 25 -8.89 -0.66 9.51
CA ASP A 25 -7.85 -1.35 10.29
C ASP A 25 -8.13 -2.86 10.44
N SER A 26 -9.41 -3.28 10.51
CA SER A 26 -9.78 -4.71 10.58
C SER A 26 -9.50 -5.48 9.29
N TYR A 27 -9.32 -4.76 8.18
CA TYR A 27 -8.96 -5.32 6.87
C TYR A 27 -7.44 -5.36 6.64
N GLY A 28 -6.64 -4.71 7.50
CA GLY A 28 -5.19 -4.53 7.33
C GLY A 28 -4.41 -5.76 6.82
N PRO A 29 -4.56 -6.96 7.40
CA PRO A 29 -3.89 -8.17 6.92
C PRO A 29 -4.25 -8.55 5.48
N TRP A 30 -5.51 -8.38 5.07
CA TRP A 30 -5.95 -8.61 3.70
C TRP A 30 -5.41 -7.52 2.74
N LEU A 31 -5.37 -6.27 3.19
CA LEU A 31 -4.81 -5.14 2.42
C LEU A 31 -3.29 -5.29 2.17
N MET A 32 -2.58 -5.90 3.13
CA MET A 32 -1.13 -6.07 3.10
C MET A 32 -0.65 -7.40 2.51
N ARG A 33 -1.53 -8.35 2.17
CA ARG A 33 -1.14 -9.75 1.91
C ARG A 33 -0.19 -9.98 0.72
N HIS A 34 -0.02 -8.99 -0.17
CA HIS A 34 0.95 -9.02 -1.28
C HIS A 34 1.96 -7.86 -1.24
N LEU A 35 2.06 -7.14 -0.12
CA LEU A 35 3.03 -6.07 0.10
C LEU A 35 4.26 -6.60 0.87
N GLY A 36 5.31 -5.77 0.98
CA GLY A 36 6.50 -6.12 1.75
C GLY A 36 6.16 -6.37 3.23
N GLN A 37 6.88 -7.27 3.89
CA GLN A 37 6.60 -7.60 5.28
C GLN A 37 6.77 -6.38 6.18
N GLU A 38 5.76 -6.12 7.02
CA GLU A 38 5.87 -5.11 8.06
C GLU A 38 6.73 -5.63 9.20
N ARG A 39 7.75 -4.85 9.58
CA ARG A 39 8.60 -5.09 10.74
C ARG A 39 8.49 -3.91 11.69
N THR A 40 8.45 -4.20 12.99
CA THR A 40 8.64 -3.18 14.03
C THR A 40 10.03 -3.29 14.64
N CYS A 41 10.59 -2.15 15.05
CA CYS A 41 11.82 -2.08 15.84
C CYS A 41 11.73 -0.94 16.85
N ASN A 42 12.67 -0.91 17.80
CA ASN A 42 12.82 0.20 18.73
C ASN A 42 13.81 1.21 18.16
N SER A 43 13.50 2.49 18.31
CA SER A 43 14.38 3.61 17.95
C SER A 43 15.64 3.63 18.80
N PHE A 44 16.74 4.17 18.24
CA PHE A 44 18.07 4.08 18.84
C PHE A 44 18.19 4.73 20.21
N PHE A 45 17.58 5.91 20.41
CA PHE A 45 17.74 6.68 21.66
C PHE A 45 16.58 6.45 22.63
N HIS A 46 15.34 6.50 22.15
CA HIS A 46 14.15 6.59 23.00
C HIS A 46 13.33 5.30 23.10
N SER A 47 13.79 4.19 22.48
CA SER A 47 13.04 2.92 22.41
C SER A 47 11.62 3.06 21.85
N LYS A 48 11.36 4.12 21.07
CA LYS A 48 10.09 4.39 20.40
C LYS A 48 9.85 3.32 19.34
N LYS A 49 8.65 2.76 19.25
CA LYS A 49 8.34 1.79 18.19
C LYS A 49 8.35 2.50 16.83
N LEU A 50 9.25 2.06 15.95
CA LEU A 50 9.33 2.43 14.55
C LEU A 50 8.75 1.29 13.70
N ARG A 51 7.97 1.66 12.69
CA ARG A 51 7.38 0.77 11.70
C ARG A 51 8.19 0.84 10.41
N LEU A 52 8.50 -0.32 9.83
CA LEU A 52 9.30 -0.48 8.63
C LEU A 52 8.56 -1.39 7.66
N ILE A 53 8.44 -1.02 6.39
CA ILE A 53 7.96 -1.93 5.34
C ILE A 53 9.18 -2.44 4.58
N LEU A 54 9.50 -3.72 4.76
CA LEU A 54 10.67 -4.37 4.18
C LEU A 54 10.46 -4.68 2.70
N GLN A 55 10.49 -3.64 1.87
CA GLN A 55 10.27 -3.76 0.43
C GLN A 55 11.56 -3.64 -0.40
N TYR A 56 12.58 -2.98 0.15
CA TYR A 56 13.89 -2.87 -0.49
C TYR A 56 14.86 -3.84 0.18
N ALA A 57 15.52 -4.71 -0.60
CA ALA A 57 16.44 -5.74 -0.08
C ALA A 57 17.66 -5.21 0.72
N PHE A 58 17.93 -3.90 0.70
CA PHE A 58 18.91 -3.29 1.58
C PHE A 58 18.38 -3.07 3.01
N MET A 59 17.07 -2.86 3.20
CA MET A 59 16.46 -2.62 4.51
C MET A 59 16.55 -3.85 5.43
N GLU A 60 16.51 -5.05 4.87
CA GLU A 60 16.75 -6.32 5.60
C GLU A 60 18.15 -6.37 6.24
N LYS A 61 19.13 -5.70 5.62
CA LYS A 61 20.52 -5.66 6.05
C LYS A 61 20.80 -4.53 7.06
N ILE A 62 19.83 -3.67 7.34
CA ILE A 62 19.96 -2.60 8.34
C ILE A 62 19.78 -3.20 9.73
N PRO A 63 20.78 -3.10 10.63
CA PRO A 63 20.63 -3.61 11.99
C PRO A 63 19.55 -2.81 12.74
N SER A 64 18.53 -3.49 13.26
CA SER A 64 17.37 -2.83 13.87
C SER A 64 17.71 -2.00 15.12
N ASN A 65 18.83 -2.32 15.79
CA ASN A 65 19.37 -1.54 16.90
C ASN A 65 20.21 -0.32 16.45
N ARG A 66 20.07 0.12 15.19
CA ARG A 66 20.79 1.27 14.59
C ARG A 66 19.85 2.23 13.85
N ILE A 67 18.54 2.00 13.94
CA ILE A 67 17.53 2.80 13.26
C ILE A 67 17.05 3.90 14.20
N LEU A 68 17.02 5.15 13.73
CA LEU A 68 16.58 6.30 14.50
C LEU A 68 15.34 6.97 13.90
N GLY A 69 14.46 7.45 14.78
CA GLY A 69 13.30 8.27 14.41
C GLY A 69 13.72 9.68 14.01
N PHE A 70 12.96 10.36 13.15
CA PHE A 70 13.29 11.73 12.71
C PHE A 70 13.42 12.72 13.87
N ASP A 71 12.67 12.49 14.95
CA ASP A 71 12.74 13.24 16.20
C ASP A 71 14.06 13.04 16.98
N GLU A 72 14.85 12.01 16.66
CA GLU A 72 16.12 11.67 17.33
C GLU A 72 17.38 12.20 16.61
N ILE A 73 17.21 12.99 15.54
CA ILE A 73 18.33 13.52 14.74
C ILE A 73 19.18 14.52 15.54
N LYS A 74 18.63 15.18 16.57
CA LYS A 74 19.36 16.17 17.37
C LYS A 74 20.37 15.51 18.30
N GLU A 75 19.99 14.36 18.86
CA GLU A 75 20.76 13.48 19.73
C GLU A 75 21.88 12.81 18.93
N ALA A 76 21.58 12.31 17.72
CA ALA A 76 22.57 11.76 16.81
C ALA A 76 23.70 12.75 16.46
N ARG A 77 23.39 14.04 16.36
CA ARG A 77 24.39 15.11 16.09
C ARG A 77 25.33 15.38 17.26
N GLN A 78 25.04 14.93 18.47
CA GLN A 78 25.94 15.05 19.62
C GLN A 78 26.99 13.93 19.67
N LEU A 79 26.82 12.88 18.85
CA LEU A 79 27.78 11.78 18.78
C LEU A 79 29.06 12.25 18.07
N SER A 80 30.21 11.96 18.67
CA SER A 80 31.53 12.35 18.17
C SER A 80 32.51 11.17 18.22
N LEU A 81 33.40 11.11 17.22
CA LEU A 81 34.52 10.17 17.19
C LEU A 81 35.56 10.58 18.23
N GLN A 82 36.12 9.63 18.97
CA GLN A 82 37.24 9.89 19.88
C GLN A 82 38.58 9.78 19.13
N PRO A 83 39.35 10.87 18.91
CA PRO A 83 40.53 10.84 18.05
C PRO A 83 41.60 9.85 18.50
N ALA A 84 41.73 9.63 19.82
CA ALA A 84 42.65 8.66 20.42
C ALA A 84 42.46 7.22 19.87
N ASN A 85 41.25 6.88 19.42
CA ASN A 85 40.90 5.55 18.91
C ASN A 85 41.05 5.43 17.39
N LEU A 86 41.44 6.49 16.67
CA LEU A 86 41.53 6.47 15.20
C LEU A 86 42.90 6.03 14.65
N SER A 87 43.82 5.59 15.51
CA SER A 87 45.18 5.16 15.17
C SER A 87 45.28 3.79 14.48
N THR A 88 44.20 3.00 14.46
CA THR A 88 44.16 1.67 13.83
C THR A 88 42.84 1.46 13.10
N LEU A 89 42.82 0.64 12.04
CA LEU A 89 41.57 0.32 11.32
C LEU A 89 40.50 -0.28 12.24
N LYS A 90 40.87 -1.14 13.19
CA LYS A 90 39.95 -1.70 14.20
C LYS A 90 39.34 -0.61 15.08
N GLY A 91 40.15 0.35 15.51
CA GLY A 91 39.69 1.50 16.29
C GLY A 91 38.78 2.43 15.49
N VAL A 92 39.13 2.75 14.24
CA VAL A 92 38.28 3.50 13.30
C VAL A 92 36.93 2.82 13.12
N VAL A 93 36.90 1.50 12.84
CA VAL A 93 35.65 0.73 12.71
C VAL A 93 34.85 0.76 14.02
N GLY A 94 35.50 0.65 15.17
CA GLY A 94 34.85 0.72 16.49
C GLY A 94 34.22 2.08 16.79
N GLU A 95 34.90 3.18 16.46
CA GLU A 95 34.36 4.54 16.61
C GLU A 95 33.26 4.85 15.59
N PHE A 96 33.44 4.43 14.33
CA PHE A 96 32.41 4.57 13.29
C PHE A 96 31.16 3.77 13.68
N ALA A 97 31.34 2.58 14.26
CA ALA A 97 30.27 1.78 14.86
C ALA A 97 29.65 2.41 16.11
N LYS A 98 30.01 3.62 16.55
CA LYS A 98 29.20 4.40 17.53
C LYS A 98 28.29 5.41 16.83
N ILE A 99 28.72 5.97 15.71
CA ILE A 99 28.03 7.09 15.02
C ILE A 99 27.25 6.67 13.77
N ALA A 100 27.50 5.48 13.22
CA ALA A 100 26.82 4.97 12.03
C ALA A 100 25.36 4.57 12.37
N LEU A 101 24.44 5.52 12.22
CA LEU A 101 23.00 5.33 12.46
C LEU A 101 22.22 5.52 11.16
N PHE A 102 21.06 4.89 11.08
CA PHE A 102 20.19 4.90 9.90
C PHE A 102 18.90 5.63 10.24
N ASN A 103 18.62 6.74 9.57
CA ASN A 103 17.29 7.35 9.58
C ASN A 103 16.56 6.93 8.30
N LEU A 104 15.39 6.31 8.46
CA LEU A 104 14.55 5.83 7.35
C LEU A 104 13.32 6.71 7.11
N ASP A 105 13.14 7.76 7.92
CA ASP A 105 12.06 8.73 7.78
C ASP A 105 12.56 9.97 7.05
N MET A 106 12.33 10.02 5.73
CA MET A 106 12.59 11.20 4.91
C MET A 106 11.41 12.16 4.97
N ARG A 107 11.68 13.48 5.07
CA ARG A 107 10.66 14.54 5.10
C ARG A 107 11.12 15.73 4.26
N LYS A 108 10.27 16.26 3.38
CA LYS A 108 10.62 17.36 2.46
C LYS A 108 9.37 18.12 1.99
N GLY A 109 9.47 19.43 1.80
CA GLY A 109 8.33 20.21 1.29
C GLY A 109 7.19 20.41 2.29
N GLU A 110 5.95 20.55 1.81
CA GLU A 110 4.77 20.86 2.62
C GLU A 110 3.93 19.63 3.03
N ASP A 111 4.36 18.93 4.08
CA ASP A 111 3.64 17.77 4.63
C ASP A 111 2.61 18.13 5.71
N ARG A 112 1.37 17.64 5.59
CA ARG A 112 0.30 17.85 6.60
C ARG A 112 -0.61 16.62 6.78
N ASN A 113 -0.95 16.29 8.03
CA ASN A 113 -1.89 15.21 8.39
C ASN A 113 -1.50 13.81 7.85
N ASN A 114 -0.28 13.37 8.15
CA ASN A 114 0.28 12.08 7.69
C ASN A 114 0.59 11.13 8.88
N PRO A 115 -0.41 10.71 9.68
CA PRO A 115 -0.21 9.79 10.80
C PRO A 115 0.42 8.46 10.39
N GLU A 116 1.31 7.95 11.24
CA GLU A 116 1.98 6.65 11.10
C GLU A 116 2.72 6.47 9.76
N THR A 117 3.11 7.58 9.12
CA THR A 117 3.71 7.61 7.79
C THR A 117 5.19 8.01 7.84
N ILE A 118 6.03 7.28 7.09
CA ILE A 118 7.47 7.55 6.89
C ILE A 118 7.77 7.81 5.41
N GLY A 119 8.74 8.67 5.11
CA GLY A 119 9.07 8.99 3.72
C GLY A 119 7.97 9.83 3.06
N VAL A 120 8.00 11.13 3.29
CA VAL A 120 7.01 12.09 2.78
C VAL A 120 7.67 13.23 2.02
N GLU A 121 7.04 13.63 0.92
CA GLU A 121 7.31 14.89 0.23
C GLU A 121 5.99 15.52 -0.24
N ASP A 122 5.78 16.80 0.06
CA ASP A 122 4.63 17.62 -0.38
C ASP A 122 3.25 16.93 -0.22
N THR A 123 3.02 16.24 0.91
CA THR A 123 1.91 15.28 1.04
C THR A 123 0.83 15.66 2.07
N LEU A 124 -0.44 15.50 1.67
CA LEU A 124 -1.62 15.89 2.45
C LEU A 124 -2.62 14.73 2.64
N ASN A 125 -2.87 14.34 3.90
CA ASN A 125 -3.86 13.34 4.33
C ASN A 125 -3.52 11.89 3.91
N THR A 126 -2.65 11.21 4.65
CA THR A 126 -2.30 9.78 4.49
C THR A 126 -2.56 8.96 5.76
N TYR A 127 -2.49 7.63 5.68
CA TYR A 127 -2.58 6.76 6.87
C TYR A 127 -1.71 5.51 6.73
N LYS A 128 -0.80 5.32 7.70
CA LYS A 128 0.10 4.16 7.80
C LYS A 128 0.91 3.88 6.53
N SER A 129 1.33 4.92 5.82
CA SER A 129 2.03 4.77 4.53
C SER A 129 3.56 4.74 4.70
N GLN A 130 4.25 4.24 3.69
CA GLN A 130 5.66 4.54 3.40
C GLN A 130 5.72 5.22 2.02
N ASP A 131 6.63 6.16 1.82
CA ASP A 131 6.86 6.85 0.55
C ASP A 131 5.58 7.48 -0.09
N ALA A 132 4.89 8.37 0.64
CA ALA A 132 3.70 9.08 0.12
C ALA A 132 4.03 10.49 -0.40
N PHE A 133 3.58 10.78 -1.64
CA PHE A 133 3.98 11.94 -2.48
C PHE A 133 2.78 12.56 -3.27
N ASN A 134 1.57 12.43 -2.71
CA ASN A 134 0.25 12.99 -3.10
C ASN A 134 -0.84 11.96 -2.72
N SER A 135 -1.38 12.00 -1.51
CA SER A 135 -2.46 12.91 -1.05
C SER A 135 -3.86 12.29 -1.17
N LYS A 136 -4.80 12.75 -0.32
CA LYS A 136 -6.28 12.57 -0.32
C LYS A 136 -6.86 11.37 -1.12
N TRP A 137 -6.47 10.12 -0.93
CA TRP A 137 -5.74 9.50 0.18
C TRP A 137 -5.11 8.19 -0.31
N VAL A 138 -4.16 7.66 0.46
CA VAL A 138 -3.52 6.35 0.29
C VAL A 138 -3.42 5.60 1.63
N SER A 139 -3.18 4.28 1.60
CA SER A 139 -3.09 3.43 2.80
C SER A 139 -1.69 2.83 2.99
N HIS A 140 -1.58 1.56 3.34
CA HIS A 140 -0.37 0.87 3.83
C HIS A 140 0.78 0.68 2.81
N THR A 141 0.88 1.59 1.84
CA THR A 141 1.75 1.60 0.66
C THR A 141 3.24 1.78 0.95
N SER A 142 4.09 1.63 -0.07
CA SER A 142 5.51 2.04 -0.03
C SER A 142 6.03 2.81 -1.27
N TYR A 143 5.15 3.46 -2.08
CA TYR A 143 5.48 4.59 -2.99
C TYR A 143 4.24 5.10 -3.75
N THR A 144 4.15 6.43 -3.93
CA THR A 144 2.99 7.12 -4.52
C THR A 144 3.38 8.35 -5.38
N LYS A 145 2.45 8.97 -6.15
CA LYS A 145 2.56 10.34 -6.73
C LYS A 145 1.23 11.02 -7.16
N PHE A 146 0.07 10.35 -7.24
CA PHE A 146 -1.29 10.93 -7.11
C PHE A 146 -2.21 9.85 -6.52
N ALA A 147 -3.05 10.17 -5.55
CA ALA A 147 -4.31 9.48 -5.39
C ALA A 147 -5.44 10.48 -5.22
N GLU A 148 -6.60 10.15 -5.78
CA GLU A 148 -7.83 10.41 -5.06
C GLU A 148 -8.48 9.03 -4.89
N TYR A 149 -8.15 8.38 -3.77
CA TYR A 149 -8.73 7.13 -3.25
C TYR A 149 -8.03 5.80 -3.75
N SER A 150 -7.17 5.18 -2.93
CA SER A 150 -6.68 3.76 -3.03
C SER A 150 -6.10 3.24 -1.68
N PHE A 151 -6.36 1.99 -1.20
CA PHE A 151 -5.88 1.48 0.12
C PHE A 151 -5.07 0.14 0.16
N GLY A 152 -4.15 -0.16 -0.74
CA GLY A 152 -3.47 0.72 -1.64
C GLY A 152 -1.98 0.39 -1.59
N CYS A 153 -1.52 -0.36 -2.60
CA CYS A 153 -0.41 0.07 -3.45
C CYS A 153 1.05 -0.27 -3.06
N TYR A 154 1.82 -0.71 -4.06
CA TYR A 154 3.15 -0.17 -4.47
C TYR A 154 3.28 -0.59 -5.95
N ARG A 155 3.14 0.27 -6.96
CA ARG A 155 3.71 1.62 -7.13
C ARG A 155 2.84 2.64 -7.91
N LEU A 156 1.52 2.56 -7.80
CA LEU A 156 0.58 3.68 -8.03
C LEU A 156 0.42 4.28 -9.45
N PHE A 157 0.97 5.47 -9.71
CA PHE A 157 0.65 6.34 -10.86
C PHE A 157 -0.86 6.51 -11.23
N TYR A 158 -1.67 6.81 -10.20
CA TYR A 158 -2.86 7.69 -10.24
C TYR A 158 -4.26 7.00 -10.37
N SER A 159 -5.23 7.41 -9.55
CA SER A 159 -6.42 6.61 -9.16
C SER A 159 -7.71 7.42 -8.87
N LYS A 160 -8.90 6.84 -9.17
CA LYS A 160 -10.24 7.12 -8.59
C LYS A 160 -11.22 5.92 -8.72
N TYR A 161 -11.58 5.09 -7.74
CA TYR A 161 -11.33 5.02 -6.31
C TYR A 161 -11.20 3.51 -5.96
N CYS A 162 -10.19 3.04 -5.22
CA CYS A 162 -9.74 1.62 -5.31
C CYS A 162 -9.61 0.78 -4.02
N ILE A 163 -9.73 -0.56 -4.14
CA ILE A 163 -9.68 -1.57 -3.05
C ILE A 163 -8.69 -2.77 -3.35
N ASN A 164 -7.48 -2.64 -3.90
CA ASN A 164 -6.35 -2.02 -3.17
C ASN A 164 -4.96 -2.11 -3.82
N CYS A 165 -4.90 -2.37 -5.14
CA CYS A 165 -3.88 -1.89 -6.08
C CYS A 165 -2.41 -2.33 -5.95
N TYR A 166 -1.81 -2.45 -7.13
CA TYR A 166 -0.45 -2.93 -7.34
C TYR A 166 0.24 -1.94 -8.30
N ASN A 167 0.76 -2.39 -9.44
CA ASN A 167 1.80 -1.67 -10.20
C ASN A 167 1.30 -0.68 -11.31
N CYS A 168 0.28 0.14 -11.03
CA CYS A 168 -0.59 0.80 -12.04
C CYS A 168 0.00 2.03 -12.82
N VAL A 169 -0.69 2.42 -13.92
CA VAL A 169 -0.83 3.78 -14.55
C VAL A 169 -2.12 3.77 -15.43
N LYS A 170 -3.39 3.82 -14.98
CA LYS A 170 -4.07 4.93 -14.30
C LYS A 170 -5.56 4.51 -14.16
N CYS A 171 -6.16 4.53 -12.97
CA CYS A 171 -7.27 3.61 -12.64
C CYS A 171 -8.65 4.25 -12.41
N THR A 172 -9.75 3.52 -12.73
CA THR A 172 -11.12 3.90 -12.34
C THR A 172 -12.03 2.72 -11.97
N CYS A 173 -12.89 2.94 -10.96
CA CYS A 173 -13.31 2.00 -9.89
C CYS A 173 -13.43 0.49 -10.24
N CYS A 174 -12.90 -0.49 -9.50
CA CYS A 174 -12.26 -0.37 -8.19
C CYS A 174 -12.18 -1.63 -7.23
N PHE A 175 -12.14 -2.94 -7.62
CA PHE A 175 -11.97 -4.10 -6.65
C PHE A 175 -10.76 -4.02 -5.73
N GLU A 176 -9.48 -4.18 -6.10
CA GLU A 176 -8.88 -4.72 -7.33
C GLU A 176 -7.34 -4.72 -7.45
N CYS A 177 -6.92 -5.40 -8.52
CA CYS A 177 -5.90 -4.98 -9.48
C CYS A 177 -4.43 -5.26 -9.12
N ASP A 178 -3.52 -4.48 -9.69
CA ASP A 178 -2.70 -5.02 -10.77
C ASP A 178 -1.73 -3.95 -11.39
N SER A 179 -0.90 -4.29 -12.39
CA SER A 179 0.03 -3.44 -13.14
C SER A 179 -0.56 -2.48 -14.23
N LEU A 180 -1.88 -2.48 -14.46
CA LEU A 180 -2.75 -1.62 -15.32
C LEU A 180 -2.16 -0.53 -16.25
N LYS A 181 -2.75 -0.37 -17.45
CA LYS A 181 -2.67 0.88 -18.25
C LYS A 181 -3.94 1.36 -18.97
N GLU A 182 -4.88 1.78 -18.14
CA GLU A 182 -6.05 2.66 -18.38
C GLU A 182 -7.42 1.96 -18.66
N CYS A 183 -8.41 2.20 -17.78
CA CYS A 183 -9.45 1.21 -17.41
C CYS A 183 -10.78 1.77 -16.81
N SER A 184 -11.86 0.96 -16.85
CA SER A 184 -13.06 0.99 -15.96
C SER A 184 -13.84 -0.36 -16.01
N ARG A 185 -14.89 -0.69 -15.23
CA ARG A 185 -15.59 -0.12 -14.04
C ARG A 185 -15.82 -1.20 -12.95
N ALA A 186 -15.01 -2.26 -12.93
CA ALA A 186 -15.05 -3.36 -11.96
C ALA A 186 -14.79 -4.70 -12.65
N TYR A 187 -14.67 -5.91 -12.05
CA TYR A 187 -14.35 -6.35 -10.67
C TYR A 187 -13.48 -7.63 -10.65
N PHE A 188 -12.15 -7.58 -10.61
CA PHE A 188 -11.24 -6.81 -11.48
C PHE A 188 -9.80 -7.31 -11.32
N CYS A 189 -9.12 -7.50 -12.44
CA CYS A 189 -7.78 -8.07 -12.48
C CYS A 189 -6.94 -7.41 -13.56
N HIS A 190 -5.63 -7.68 -13.45
CA HIS A 190 -4.71 -8.03 -14.55
C HIS A 190 -4.41 -6.97 -15.63
N ASN A 191 -3.11 -6.76 -15.89
CA ASN A 191 -2.67 -5.60 -16.65
C ASN A 191 -2.89 -5.85 -18.12
N CYS A 192 -3.98 -5.28 -18.55
CA CYS A 192 -4.43 -5.24 -19.91
C CYS A 192 -4.74 -3.77 -20.16
N GLU A 193 -3.91 -3.14 -20.99
CA GLU A 193 -4.09 -1.75 -21.40
C GLU A 193 -5.32 -1.70 -22.35
N ASN A 194 -6.26 -0.76 -22.16
CA ASN A 194 -7.63 -0.70 -22.75
C ASN A 194 -8.68 -1.68 -22.17
N VAL A 195 -9.45 -1.27 -21.15
CA VAL A 195 -10.57 -2.09 -20.59
C VAL A 195 -11.80 -1.25 -20.21
N HIS A 196 -12.99 -1.65 -20.70
CA HIS A 196 -14.33 -1.18 -20.27
C HIS A 196 -15.39 -2.26 -20.61
N ASP A 197 -16.14 -2.88 -19.70
CA ASP A 197 -16.02 -3.05 -18.25
C ASP A 197 -15.99 -4.56 -17.93
N ALA A 198 -15.45 -5.00 -16.78
CA ALA A 198 -15.03 -6.40 -16.58
C ALA A 198 -15.50 -7.07 -15.26
N LEU A 199 -14.89 -8.23 -15.01
CA LEU A 199 -15.09 -9.25 -13.97
C LEU A 199 -14.49 -10.46 -14.66
N PHE A 200 -13.50 -11.13 -14.07
CA PHE A 200 -12.49 -11.88 -14.85
C PHE A 200 -11.70 -10.98 -15.82
N CYS A 201 -10.38 -11.15 -15.91
CA CYS A 201 -9.64 -10.97 -17.18
C CYS A 201 -8.17 -11.40 -17.08
N SER A 202 -7.63 -11.84 -18.21
CA SER A 202 -6.20 -12.02 -18.46
C SER A 202 -5.89 -11.81 -19.95
N ASN A 203 -5.12 -10.76 -20.25
CA ASN A 203 -4.65 -10.30 -21.58
C ASN A 203 -5.68 -10.11 -22.71
N ALA A 204 -6.88 -9.61 -22.42
CA ALA A 204 -7.95 -9.39 -23.40
C ALA A 204 -7.81 -8.10 -24.26
N LYS A 205 -8.49 -8.05 -25.42
CA LYS A 205 -8.76 -6.83 -26.22
C LYS A 205 -10.17 -6.86 -26.85
N ASN A 206 -10.91 -5.75 -26.77
CA ASN A 206 -12.18 -5.45 -27.47
C ASN A 206 -13.42 -6.37 -27.27
N LEU A 207 -13.47 -7.22 -26.25
CA LEU A 207 -14.68 -8.01 -25.93
C LEU A 207 -15.70 -7.20 -25.08
N ARG A 208 -16.98 -7.60 -25.11
CA ARG A 208 -18.06 -7.07 -24.26
C ARG A 208 -18.86 -8.20 -23.61
N TYR A 209 -19.33 -7.99 -22.37
CA TYR A 209 -20.09 -8.96 -21.59
C TYR A 209 -19.42 -10.34 -21.54
N ALA A 210 -18.15 -10.37 -21.11
CA ALA A 210 -17.31 -11.55 -21.11
C ALA A 210 -17.00 -12.07 -19.70
N VAL A 211 -16.68 -13.36 -19.61
CA VAL A 211 -16.31 -14.13 -18.42
C VAL A 211 -15.16 -15.05 -18.83
N CYS A 212 -14.00 -15.01 -18.18
CA CYS A 212 -12.78 -15.76 -18.58
C CYS A 212 -12.47 -15.69 -20.09
N ASN A 213 -12.45 -14.48 -20.67
CA ASN A 213 -12.27 -14.25 -22.12
C ASN A 213 -13.36 -14.83 -23.05
N VAL A 214 -14.48 -15.33 -22.52
CA VAL A 214 -15.63 -15.85 -23.29
C VAL A 214 -16.82 -14.87 -23.24
N PRO A 215 -17.35 -14.39 -24.39
CA PRO A 215 -18.59 -13.59 -24.41
C PRO A 215 -19.81 -14.42 -23.98
N VAL A 216 -20.55 -13.96 -22.97
CA VAL A 216 -21.75 -14.64 -22.43
C VAL A 216 -23.06 -13.87 -22.63
N GLY A 217 -22.98 -12.64 -23.15
CA GLY A 217 -24.12 -11.75 -23.34
C GLY A 217 -24.57 -11.04 -22.05
N LYS A 218 -25.35 -9.96 -22.21
CA LYS A 218 -25.64 -9.00 -21.13
C LYS A 218 -26.36 -9.63 -19.92
N GLU A 219 -27.39 -10.45 -20.15
CA GLU A 219 -28.20 -11.04 -19.08
C GLU A 219 -27.38 -12.01 -18.21
N SER A 220 -26.67 -12.93 -18.85
CA SER A 220 -25.75 -13.85 -18.18
C SER A 220 -24.66 -13.11 -17.40
N TYR A 221 -24.08 -12.07 -18.00
CA TYR A 221 -23.05 -11.24 -17.37
C TYR A 221 -23.57 -10.53 -16.10
N GLU A 222 -24.71 -9.84 -16.16
CA GLU A 222 -25.28 -9.16 -14.99
C GLU A 222 -25.70 -10.16 -13.89
N ARG A 223 -26.22 -11.33 -14.26
CA ARG A 223 -26.51 -12.41 -13.29
C ARG A 223 -25.26 -12.91 -12.57
N ILE A 224 -24.17 -13.17 -13.29
CA ILE A 224 -22.90 -13.64 -12.74
C ILE A 224 -22.27 -12.57 -11.84
N LYS A 225 -22.30 -11.30 -12.28
CA LYS A 225 -21.87 -10.14 -11.51
C LYS A 225 -22.62 -10.00 -10.18
N ALA A 226 -23.95 -10.14 -10.19
CA ALA A 226 -24.76 -10.08 -8.97
C ALA A 226 -24.39 -11.19 -7.97
N ILE A 227 -24.13 -12.41 -8.46
CA ILE A 227 -23.67 -13.53 -7.63
C ILE A 227 -22.30 -13.20 -7.00
N LEU A 228 -21.31 -12.77 -7.78
CA LEU A 228 -19.96 -12.52 -7.23
C LEU A 228 -19.96 -11.35 -6.23
N LEU A 229 -20.63 -10.23 -6.53
CA LEU A 229 -20.66 -9.09 -5.61
C LEU A 229 -21.36 -9.44 -4.29
N THR A 230 -22.43 -10.25 -4.33
CA THR A 230 -23.11 -10.75 -3.13
C THR A 230 -22.19 -11.65 -2.30
N TYR A 231 -21.46 -12.56 -2.94
CA TYR A 231 -20.47 -13.42 -2.30
C TYR A 231 -19.34 -12.61 -1.65
N VAL A 232 -18.65 -11.76 -2.42
CA VAL A 232 -17.52 -10.94 -1.96
C VAL A 232 -17.93 -10.01 -0.80
N LEU A 233 -19.09 -9.37 -0.88
CA LEU A 233 -19.58 -8.51 0.21
C LEU A 233 -19.90 -9.30 1.48
N THR A 234 -20.43 -10.52 1.36
CA THR A 234 -20.76 -11.38 2.51
C THR A 234 -19.49 -11.88 3.21
N GLU A 235 -18.50 -12.33 2.44
CA GLU A 235 -17.20 -12.77 2.94
C GLU A 235 -16.44 -11.61 3.60
N LEU A 236 -16.32 -10.46 2.94
CA LEU A 236 -15.61 -9.31 3.50
C LEU A 236 -16.31 -8.70 4.73
N LYS A 237 -17.63 -8.85 4.88
CA LYS A 237 -18.32 -8.45 6.13
C LYS A 237 -18.09 -9.42 7.28
N SER A 238 -18.12 -10.73 7.01
CA SER A 238 -18.05 -11.77 8.04
C SER A 238 -16.61 -12.14 8.44
N LYS A 239 -15.70 -12.29 7.47
CA LYS A 239 -14.33 -12.80 7.65
C LYS A 239 -13.25 -11.71 7.65
N LYS A 240 -13.58 -10.47 7.26
CA LYS A 240 -12.63 -9.35 7.05
C LYS A 240 -11.49 -9.65 6.06
N SER A 241 -11.67 -10.69 5.25
CA SER A 241 -10.72 -11.22 4.27
C SER A 241 -11.49 -11.90 3.14
N LEU A 242 -10.79 -12.22 2.06
CA LEU A 242 -11.29 -13.02 0.95
C LEU A 242 -10.26 -14.10 0.65
N GLU A 243 -10.63 -15.37 0.80
CA GLU A 243 -9.72 -16.52 0.62
C GLU A 243 -9.28 -16.66 -0.84
N GLN A 244 -10.22 -16.46 -1.77
CA GLN A 244 -9.96 -16.43 -3.20
C GLN A 244 -9.49 -15.04 -3.65
N ASP A 245 -8.55 -15.00 -4.58
CA ASP A 245 -8.01 -13.79 -5.17
C ASP A 245 -7.61 -13.95 -6.63
N ILE A 246 -6.97 -12.92 -7.20
CA ILE A 246 -6.62 -12.86 -8.62
C ILE A 246 -5.46 -13.80 -9.01
N PHE A 247 -4.83 -14.48 -8.04
CA PHE A 247 -3.71 -15.39 -8.23
C PHE A 247 -4.07 -16.86 -7.99
N ASN A 248 -5.00 -17.16 -7.06
CA ASN A 248 -5.37 -18.54 -6.68
C ASN A 248 -6.74 -19.02 -7.18
N ILE A 249 -7.50 -18.19 -7.92
CA ILE A 249 -8.82 -18.57 -8.43
C ILE A 249 -8.73 -19.73 -9.45
N GLY A 250 -9.21 -20.91 -9.04
CA GLY A 250 -9.24 -22.13 -9.86
C GLY A 250 -8.36 -23.28 -9.35
N GLU A 251 -7.62 -23.08 -8.25
CA GLU A 251 -6.93 -24.16 -7.53
C GLU A 251 -7.93 -25.18 -6.92
N LYS A 252 -7.50 -26.43 -6.74
CA LYS A 252 -8.30 -27.58 -6.25
C LYS A 252 -7.59 -28.31 -5.12
#